data_AF-A0A7L0X2M0-F1
#
_entry.id   AF-A0A7L0X2M0-F1
#
_cell.length_a   1.000
_cell.length_b   1.000
_cell.length_c   1.000
_cell.angle_alpha   90.00
_cell.angle_beta   90.00
_cell.angle_gamma   90.00
#
_symmetry.space_group_name_H-M   'P 1'
#
loop_
_entity.id
_entity.type
_entity.pdbx_description
1 polymer ?
#
loop_
_entity_poly.entity_id
_entity_poly.type
_entity_poly.pdbx_seq_one_letter_code
_entity_poly.pdbx_strand_id
1 'polypeptide(L)'
;RPWRLFGAMCLLRLPRITQPLEKEEEEMAALMGQIELEKSHYSDHEIRKLEEEERLKRRKESLYDDEDDATGKTVIMAQDLEDKWEQKFLQFKAAPRITDDDKKNIRTSLNRKLDSNLMLLVKQKIGNQELWLLPQVEWQPGETLRSTAERAMATFLGDHIQAKILGNAPYGIYKYKFPRAIRTEDNVGAKVFFFKAFLQSNDFTQTELKADYLWVTKNELGDYLKPEYLKKVNRFLLD
;
A
#
# COMPACT_ATOMS: atom_id res chain seq x y z
N ARG A 1 36.86 -17.28 5.15
CA ARG A 1 36.43 -17.09 3.75
C ARG A 1 36.57 -15.60 3.43
N PRO A 2 37.15 -15.21 2.27
CA PRO A 2 37.50 -13.81 1.99
C PRO A 2 36.30 -12.87 1.80
N TRP A 3 35.07 -13.39 1.72
CA TRP A 3 33.85 -12.63 1.55
C TRP A 3 32.93 -12.82 2.75
N ARG A 4 32.58 -11.72 3.40
CA ARG A 4 31.54 -11.70 4.43
C ARG A 4 30.15 -11.79 3.79
N LEU A 5 29.26 -12.55 4.42
CA LEU A 5 27.89 -12.74 3.96
C LEU A 5 26.97 -11.90 4.84
N PHE A 6 26.12 -11.09 4.22
CA PHE A 6 25.13 -10.27 4.90
C PHE A 6 23.73 -10.64 4.39
N GLY A 7 22.81 -10.84 5.32
CA GLY A 7 21.39 -10.92 5.03
C GLY A 7 20.78 -9.53 5.18
N ALA A 8 20.23 -8.98 4.10
CA ALA A 8 19.51 -7.72 4.11
C ALA A 8 18.02 -7.95 3.83
N MET A 9 17.17 -7.20 4.52
CA MET A 9 15.73 -7.22 4.27
C MET A 9 15.24 -5.95 3.60
N CYS A 10 14.50 -6.12 2.52
CA CYS A 10 13.64 -5.11 1.94
C CYS A 10 12.24 -5.29 2.51
N LEU A 11 11.92 -4.52 3.55
CA LEU A 11 10.56 -4.47 4.09
C LEU A 11 9.75 -3.47 3.26
N LEU A 12 8.64 -3.96 2.72
CA LEU A 12 7.69 -3.20 1.94
C LEU A 12 6.37 -3.10 2.69
N ARG A 13 5.85 -1.90 2.78
CA ARG A 13 4.46 -1.65 3.15
C ARG A 13 3.66 -1.52 1.86
N LEU A 14 2.66 -2.38 1.70
CA LEU A 14 1.76 -2.41 0.56
C LEU A 14 0.84 -1.18 0.54
N PRO A 15 0.26 -0.83 -0.63
CA PRO A 15 -0.68 0.27 -0.73
C PRO A 15 -1.94 -0.11 0.06
N ARG A 16 -2.47 0.83 0.84
CA ARG A 16 -3.76 0.66 1.54
C ARG A 16 -4.93 1.23 0.75
N ILE A 17 -4.65 2.18 -0.13
CA ILE A 17 -5.64 2.85 -0.96
C ILE A 17 -5.27 2.60 -2.42
N THR A 18 -6.28 2.56 -3.29
CA THR A 18 -6.09 2.50 -4.74
C THR A 18 -5.33 3.72 -5.25
N GLN A 19 -4.65 3.58 -6.39
CA GLN A 19 -4.07 4.72 -7.07
C GLN A 19 -5.19 5.60 -7.65
N PRO A 20 -4.98 6.93 -7.74
CA PRO A 20 -5.89 7.79 -8.48
C PRO A 20 -5.86 7.40 -9.96
N LEU A 21 -7.01 7.47 -10.60
CA LEU A 21 -7.14 7.20 -12.03
C LEU A 21 -6.44 8.31 -12.83
N GLU A 22 -5.80 7.95 -13.92
CA GLU A 22 -5.34 8.93 -14.91
C GLU A 22 -6.54 9.46 -15.71
N LYS A 23 -6.40 10.63 -16.34
CA LYS A 23 -7.50 11.24 -17.12
C LYS A 23 -8.03 10.31 -18.22
N GLU A 24 -7.12 9.61 -18.89
CA GLU A 24 -7.48 8.65 -19.94
C GLU A 24 -8.25 7.46 -19.36
N GLU A 25 -7.89 7.01 -18.16
CA GLU A 25 -8.59 5.94 -17.44
C GLU A 25 -9.97 6.40 -16.94
N GLU A 26 -10.12 7.66 -16.53
CA GLU A 26 -11.41 8.25 -16.17
C GLU A 26 -12.36 8.31 -17.37
N GLU A 27 -11.86 8.76 -18.53
CA GLU A 27 -12.62 8.77 -19.78
C GLU A 27 -13.03 7.36 -20.20
N MET A 28 -12.11 6.40 -20.12
CA MET A 28 -12.38 5.01 -20.43
C MET A 28 -13.39 4.39 -19.46
N ALA A 29 -13.29 4.69 -18.16
CA ALA A 29 -14.23 4.21 -17.15
C ALA A 29 -15.63 4.78 -17.39
N ALA A 30 -15.75 6.05 -17.76
CA ALA A 30 -17.02 6.67 -18.12
C ALA A 30 -17.63 6.01 -19.37
N LEU A 31 -16.82 5.76 -20.40
CA LEU A 31 -17.24 5.06 -21.61
C LEU A 31 -17.69 3.62 -21.29
N MET A 32 -16.93 2.88 -20.48
CA MET A 32 -17.30 1.53 -20.06
C MET A 32 -18.62 1.53 -19.30
N GLY A 33 -18.85 2.49 -18.41
CA GLY A 33 -20.13 2.65 -17.70
C GLY A 33 -21.31 2.94 -18.63
N GLN A 34 -21.10 3.74 -19.68
CA GLN A 34 -22.13 3.99 -20.70
C GLN A 34 -22.46 2.71 -21.48
N ILE A 35 -21.43 1.98 -21.93
CA ILE A 35 -21.61 0.72 -22.66
C ILE A 35 -22.31 -0.32 -21.79
N GLU A 36 -21.97 -0.39 -20.50
CA GLU A 36 -22.62 -1.28 -19.55
C GLU A 36 -24.11 -0.92 -19.42
N LEU A 37 -24.44 0.35 -19.25
CA LEU A 37 -25.83 0.81 -19.16
C LEU A 37 -26.63 0.52 -20.43
N GLU A 38 -26.09 0.84 -21.62
CA GLU A 38 -26.77 0.61 -22.90
C GLU A 38 -27.03 -0.87 -23.21
N LYS A 39 -26.14 -1.75 -22.74
CA LYS A 39 -26.25 -3.21 -22.94
C LYS A 39 -26.94 -3.93 -21.79
N SER A 40 -27.23 -3.22 -20.69
CA SER A 40 -27.90 -3.80 -19.54
C SER A 40 -29.41 -3.94 -19.76
N HIS A 41 -30.01 -4.86 -19.02
CA HIS A 41 -31.46 -4.93 -18.87
C HIS A 41 -31.91 -4.05 -17.71
N TYR A 42 -33.18 -3.66 -17.73
CA TYR A 42 -33.76 -2.89 -16.62
C TYR A 42 -33.60 -3.63 -15.29
N SER A 43 -33.10 -2.90 -14.30
CA SER A 43 -33.01 -3.38 -12.92
C SER A 43 -34.39 -3.39 -12.25
N ASP A 44 -34.59 -4.25 -11.25
CA ASP A 44 -35.82 -4.27 -10.45
C ASP A 44 -36.18 -2.89 -9.87
N HIS A 45 -35.17 -2.09 -9.51
CA HIS A 45 -35.37 -0.72 -9.02
C HIS A 45 -35.91 0.22 -10.11
N GLU A 46 -35.41 0.10 -11.34
CA GLU A 46 -35.85 0.91 -12.48
C GLU A 46 -37.26 0.54 -12.91
N ILE A 47 -37.57 -0.76 -12.98
CA ILE A 47 -38.91 -1.27 -13.28
C ILE A 47 -39.90 -0.73 -12.25
N ARG A 48 -39.57 -0.84 -10.96
CA ARG A 48 -40.40 -0.33 -9.87
C ARG A 48 -40.63 1.18 -9.98
N LYS A 49 -39.59 1.96 -10.30
CA LYS A 49 -39.70 3.42 -10.48
C LYS A 49 -40.65 3.77 -11.63
N LEU A 50 -40.56 3.06 -12.75
CA LEU A 50 -41.44 3.24 -13.91
C LEU A 50 -42.90 2.92 -13.56
N GLU A 51 -43.15 1.79 -12.89
CA GLU A 51 -44.51 1.40 -12.47
C GLU A 51 -45.13 2.40 -11.49
N GLU A 52 -44.36 2.90 -10.52
CA GLU A 52 -44.80 3.92 -9.56
C GLU A 52 -45.13 5.25 -10.27
N GLU A 53 -44.30 5.68 -11.23
CA GLU A 53 -44.56 6.89 -12.03
C GLU A 53 -45.80 6.78 -12.92
N GLU A 54 -46.02 5.62 -13.56
CA GLU A 54 -47.23 5.39 -14.36
C GLU A 54 -48.49 5.43 -13.50
N ARG A 55 -48.46 4.80 -12.31
CA ARG A 55 -49.58 4.86 -11.36
C ARG A 55 -49.87 6.29 -10.93
N LEU A 56 -48.83 7.09 -10.65
CA LEU A 56 -48.98 8.50 -10.29
C LEU A 56 -49.54 9.34 -11.44
N LYS A 57 -49.11 9.12 -12.69
CA LYS A 57 -49.66 9.81 -13.87
C LYS A 57 -51.14 9.49 -14.07
N ARG A 58 -51.52 8.21 -14.00
CA ARG A 58 -52.93 7.78 -14.13
C ARG A 58 -53.81 8.38 -13.04
N ARG A 59 -53.34 8.42 -11.79
CA ARG A 59 -54.04 9.07 -10.67
C ARG A 59 -54.15 10.60 -10.86
N LYS A 60 -53.18 11.24 -11.51
CA LYS A 60 -53.21 12.69 -11.78
C LYS A 60 -54.18 13.05 -12.92
N GLU A 61 -54.29 12.21 -13.93
CA GLU A 61 -55.22 12.41 -15.07
C GLU A 61 -56.66 12.02 -14.71
N SER A 62 -56.86 10.95 -13.94
CA SER A 62 -58.16 10.58 -13.39
C SER A 62 -58.47 11.45 -12.17
N LEU A 63 -59.26 12.51 -12.35
CA LEU A 63 -59.70 13.41 -11.28
C LEU A 63 -60.62 12.74 -10.20
N TYR A 64 -60.74 11.41 -10.19
CA TYR A 64 -61.62 10.66 -9.29
C TYR A 64 -60.80 9.70 -8.40
N ASP A 65 -61.03 9.84 -7.10
CA ASP A 65 -60.47 9.05 -6.01
C ASP A 65 -61.23 7.71 -5.94
N ASP A 66 -60.78 6.71 -6.70
CA ASP A 66 -61.24 5.34 -6.50
C ASP A 66 -60.67 4.84 -5.16
N GLU A 67 -61.53 4.79 -4.14
CA GLU A 67 -61.24 4.44 -2.74
C GLU A 67 -60.75 2.99 -2.51
N ASP A 68 -60.60 2.15 -3.56
CA ASP A 68 -60.52 0.69 -3.41
C ASP A 68 -59.14 0.02 -3.61
N ASP A 69 -58.03 0.76 -3.69
CA ASP A 69 -56.68 0.16 -3.82
C ASP A 69 -55.86 0.21 -2.51
N ALA A 70 -56.52 -0.11 -1.39
CA ALA A 70 -55.97 0.00 -0.04
C ALA A 70 -55.06 -1.17 0.40
N THR A 71 -54.92 -2.24 -0.38
CA THR A 71 -54.39 -3.52 0.13
C THR A 71 -52.96 -3.86 -0.29
N GLY A 72 -52.12 -2.86 -0.53
CA GLY A 72 -50.71 -3.12 -0.87
C GLY A 72 -49.84 -1.88 -1.08
N LYS A 73 -50.20 -0.72 -0.50
CA LYS A 73 -49.43 0.51 -0.65
C LYS A 73 -48.01 0.29 -0.12
N THR A 74 -47.04 0.19 -1.03
CA THR A 74 -45.62 0.32 -0.72
C THR A 74 -45.45 1.64 0.02
N VAL A 75 -45.22 1.56 1.33
CA VAL A 75 -45.18 2.71 2.24
C VAL A 75 -44.04 3.70 1.90
N ILE A 76 -43.08 3.27 1.09
CA ILE A 76 -41.90 4.04 0.70
C ILE A 76 -41.78 3.96 -0.82
N MET A 77 -41.83 5.10 -1.51
CA MET A 77 -41.60 5.17 -2.95
C MET A 77 -40.14 4.90 -3.30
N ALA A 78 -39.84 4.53 -4.54
CA ALA A 78 -38.47 4.38 -5.03
C ALA A 78 -37.67 5.68 -4.87
N GLN A 79 -38.29 6.84 -5.09
CA GLN A 79 -37.68 8.15 -4.89
C GLN A 79 -37.36 8.42 -3.40
N ASP A 80 -38.26 8.07 -2.49
CA ASP A 80 -38.01 8.22 -1.04
C ASP A 80 -36.84 7.33 -0.56
N LEU A 81 -36.58 6.21 -1.25
CA LEU A 81 -35.42 5.35 -0.98
C LEU A 81 -34.11 6.00 -1.47
N GLU A 82 -34.12 6.57 -2.68
CA GLU A 82 -32.99 7.34 -3.23
C GLU A 82 -32.62 8.49 -2.27
N ASP A 83 -33.60 9.28 -1.83
CA ASP A 83 -33.39 10.38 -0.89
C ASP A 83 -32.80 9.89 0.45
N LYS A 84 -33.28 8.77 0.99
CA LYS A 84 -32.75 8.17 2.22
C LYS A 84 -31.30 7.71 2.04
N TRP A 85 -30.94 7.16 0.88
CA TRP A 85 -29.58 6.74 0.59
C TRP A 85 -28.66 7.95 0.46
N GLU A 86 -29.10 9.00 -0.23
CA GLU A 86 -28.36 10.27 -0.34
C GLU A 86 -28.14 10.91 1.03
N GLN A 87 -29.16 10.97 1.87
CA GLN A 87 -29.03 11.49 3.23
C GLN A 87 -27.99 10.72 4.05
N LYS A 88 -27.99 9.38 3.96
CA LYS A 88 -26.97 8.55 4.64
C LYS A 88 -25.57 8.80 4.07
N PHE A 89 -25.46 8.93 2.75
CA PHE A 89 -24.20 9.22 2.08
C PHE A 89 -23.63 10.57 2.51
N LEU A 90 -24.46 11.62 2.56
CA LEU A 90 -24.06 12.96 2.99
C LEU A 90 -23.68 13.02 4.48
N GLN A 91 -24.33 12.21 5.33
CA GLN A 91 -23.96 12.08 6.75
C GLN A 91 -22.60 11.38 6.93
N PHE A 92 -22.24 10.48 6.02
CA PHE A 92 -20.99 9.74 6.08
C PHE A 92 -19.81 10.56 5.58
N LYS A 93 -18.90 10.92 6.49
CA LYS A 93 -17.63 11.58 6.14
C LYS A 93 -16.55 10.53 5.94
N ALA A 94 -16.18 10.30 4.67
CA ALA A 94 -15.05 9.44 4.34
C ALA A 94 -13.73 9.99 4.92
N ALA A 95 -12.85 9.08 5.34
CA ALA A 95 -11.50 9.46 5.77
C ALA A 95 -10.72 10.06 4.59
N PRO A 96 -9.90 11.11 4.83
CA PRO A 96 -9.13 11.73 3.77
C PRO A 96 -8.09 10.75 3.20
N ARG A 97 -7.97 10.69 1.88
CA ARG A 97 -6.93 9.88 1.20
C ARG A 97 -5.52 10.43 1.42
N ILE A 98 -5.42 11.76 1.57
CA ILE A 98 -4.18 12.48 1.86
C ILE A 98 -4.11 12.74 3.35
N THR A 99 -3.08 12.23 4.02
CA THR A 99 -2.93 12.40 5.46
C THR A 99 -2.17 13.69 5.79
N ASP A 100 -2.22 14.12 7.05
CA ASP A 100 -1.44 15.29 7.48
C ASP A 100 0.08 15.02 7.43
N ASP A 101 0.48 13.75 7.47
CA ASP A 101 1.87 13.31 7.31
C ASP A 101 2.37 13.51 5.88
N ASP A 102 1.48 13.40 4.89
CA ASP A 102 1.78 13.75 3.50
C ASP A 102 2.05 15.25 3.37
N LYS A 103 1.20 16.07 3.99
CA LYS A 103 1.34 17.54 3.96
C LYS A 103 2.61 18.02 4.66
N LYS A 104 2.92 17.43 5.82
CA LYS A 104 4.12 17.77 6.62
C LYS A 104 5.38 17.06 6.12
N ASN A 105 5.26 16.19 5.13
CA ASN A 105 6.34 15.40 4.57
C ASN A 105 7.10 14.60 5.66
N ILE A 106 6.38 14.05 6.65
CA ILE A 106 6.98 13.24 7.71
C ILE A 106 7.35 11.89 7.12
N ARG A 107 8.65 11.56 7.11
CA ARG A 107 9.18 10.33 6.49
C ARG A 107 9.36 9.17 7.48
N THR A 108 9.05 9.40 8.76
CA THR A 108 9.11 8.39 9.82
C THR A 108 7.76 7.72 10.09
N SER A 109 6.67 8.24 9.50
CA SER A 109 5.34 7.67 9.70
C SER A 109 4.93 6.75 8.56
N LEU A 110 4.15 5.72 8.90
CA LEU A 110 3.64 4.72 7.96
C LEU A 110 2.33 5.19 7.27
N ASN A 111 1.69 6.21 7.83
CA ASN A 111 0.42 6.74 7.33
C ASN A 111 0.59 7.77 6.20
N ARG A 112 1.82 7.95 5.73
CA ARG A 112 2.16 8.72 4.53
C ARG A 112 1.91 7.88 3.27
N LYS A 113 1.54 8.51 2.15
CA LYS A 113 1.50 7.94 0.80
C LYS A 113 0.78 6.60 0.76
N LEU A 114 -0.50 6.64 1.11
CA LEU A 114 -1.31 5.43 1.27
C LEU A 114 -1.55 4.67 -0.04
N ASP A 115 -1.37 5.36 -1.16
CA ASP A 115 -1.52 4.94 -2.57
C ASP A 115 -0.33 4.13 -3.12
N SER A 116 0.83 4.20 -2.47
CA SER A 116 2.09 3.67 -3.00
C SER A 116 2.81 2.77 -2.00
N ASN A 117 3.72 1.97 -2.56
CA ASN A 117 4.58 1.09 -1.80
C ASN A 117 5.66 1.91 -1.08
N LEU A 118 5.76 1.71 0.24
CA LEU A 118 6.82 2.32 1.05
C LEU A 118 7.88 1.28 1.43
N MET A 119 9.13 1.69 1.35
CA MET A 119 10.29 0.89 1.75
C MET A 119 10.92 1.41 3.01
N LEU A 120 11.38 0.49 3.84
CA LEU A 120 12.17 0.82 5.02
C LEU A 120 13.65 1.00 4.68
N LEU A 121 14.19 2.17 5.02
CA LEU A 121 15.63 2.42 5.13
C LEU A 121 16.00 2.62 6.59
N VAL A 122 17.19 2.15 6.96
CA VAL A 122 17.76 2.33 8.29
C VAL A 122 19.12 2.98 8.16
N LYS A 123 19.41 3.93 9.05
CA LYS A 123 20.71 4.58 9.13
C LYS A 123 21.71 3.64 9.79
N GLN A 124 22.73 3.22 9.04
CA GLN A 124 23.78 2.33 9.53
C GLN A 124 25.15 3.02 9.50
N LYS A 125 25.93 2.80 10.57
CA LYS A 125 27.34 3.24 10.64
C LYS A 125 28.22 2.14 10.05
N ILE A 126 28.75 2.36 8.84
CA ILE A 126 29.76 1.48 8.24
C ILE A 126 31.11 2.20 8.34
N GLY A 127 31.93 1.77 9.30
CA GLY A 127 33.17 2.47 9.65
C GLY A 127 32.87 3.86 10.21
N ASN A 128 33.43 4.90 9.58
CA ASN A 128 33.24 6.30 10.00
C ASN A 128 32.12 7.03 9.23
N GLN A 129 31.41 6.35 8.31
CA GLN A 129 30.35 6.97 7.52
C GLN A 129 28.97 6.46 7.93
N GLU A 130 28.06 7.38 8.16
CA GLU A 130 26.63 7.11 8.34
C GLU A 130 25.98 7.03 6.96
N LEU A 131 25.50 5.84 6.58
CA LEU A 131 24.87 5.59 5.29
C LEU A 131 23.45 5.04 5.49
N TRP A 132 22.53 5.49 4.67
CA TRP A 132 21.19 4.92 4.58
C TRP A 132 21.27 3.62 3.78
N LEU A 133 20.84 2.53 4.39
CA LEU A 133 20.87 1.19 3.79
C LEU A 133 19.61 0.43 4.18
N LEU A 134 19.40 -0.68 3.48
CA LEU A 134 18.42 -1.66 3.95
C LEU A 134 18.93 -2.29 5.26
N PRO A 135 18.04 -2.67 6.19
CA PRO A 135 18.43 -3.38 7.40
C PRO A 135 19.19 -4.65 7.04
N GLN A 136 20.49 -4.66 7.31
CA GLN A 136 21.41 -5.75 7.01
C GLN A 136 22.16 -6.20 8.26
N VAL A 137 22.39 -7.52 8.36
CA VAL A 137 23.13 -8.14 9.47
C VAL A 137 24.04 -9.24 8.93
N GLU A 138 25.19 -9.43 9.60
CA GLU A 138 26.15 -10.47 9.25
C GLU A 138 25.58 -11.87 9.54
N TRP A 139 25.77 -12.76 8.58
CA TRP A 139 25.35 -14.16 8.69
C TRP A 139 26.19 -14.91 9.73
N GLN A 140 25.53 -15.70 10.56
CA GLN A 140 26.18 -16.52 11.59
C GLN A 140 26.14 -18.01 11.21
N PRO A 141 27.19 -18.79 11.55
CA PRO A 141 27.19 -20.23 11.31
C PRO A 141 26.04 -20.91 12.05
N GLY A 142 25.24 -21.71 11.34
CA GLY A 142 24.09 -22.43 11.91
C GLY A 142 22.73 -21.80 11.59
N GLU A 143 22.69 -20.58 11.04
CA GLU A 143 21.47 -19.92 10.58
C GLU A 143 21.25 -20.08 9.07
N THR A 144 20.00 -20.08 8.62
CA THR A 144 19.70 -19.86 7.19
C THR A 144 19.82 -18.38 6.85
N LEU A 145 20.09 -18.07 5.58
CA LEU A 145 20.20 -16.68 5.13
C LEU A 145 18.89 -15.89 5.31
N ARG A 146 17.76 -16.59 5.25
CA ARG A 146 16.43 -16.06 5.60
C ARG A 146 16.32 -15.75 7.09
N SER A 147 16.73 -16.66 7.96
CA SER A 147 16.73 -16.44 9.41
C SER A 147 17.61 -15.26 9.81
N THR A 148 18.73 -15.04 9.11
CA THR A 148 19.56 -13.84 9.29
C THR A 148 18.80 -12.56 8.90
N ALA A 149 17.97 -12.58 7.87
CA ALA A 149 17.12 -11.43 7.53
C ALA A 149 16.02 -11.22 8.60
N GLU A 150 15.37 -12.28 9.08
CA GLU A 150 14.41 -12.21 10.20
C GLU A 150 15.06 -11.59 11.44
N ARG A 151 16.28 -12.02 11.78
CA ARG A 151 17.08 -11.44 12.87
C ARG A 151 17.44 -9.98 12.61
N ALA A 152 17.74 -9.60 11.36
CA ALA A 152 17.98 -8.20 11.01
C ALA A 152 16.76 -7.33 11.36
N MET A 153 15.56 -7.80 11.09
CA MET A 153 14.34 -7.07 11.46
C MET A 153 14.19 -6.96 12.96
N ALA A 154 14.26 -8.07 13.69
CA ALA A 154 14.15 -8.05 15.14
C ALA A 154 15.19 -7.10 15.78
N THR A 155 16.38 -7.02 15.19
CA THR A 155 17.46 -6.13 15.67
C THR A 155 17.12 -4.64 15.49
N PHE A 156 16.57 -4.25 14.34
CA PHE A 156 16.33 -2.83 14.01
C PHE A 156 14.94 -2.34 14.40
N LEU A 157 13.94 -3.23 14.35
CA LEU A 157 12.52 -2.90 14.45
C LEU A 157 11.86 -3.42 15.73
N GLY A 158 12.54 -4.27 16.50
CA GLY A 158 11.99 -4.92 17.69
C GLY A 158 11.16 -6.17 17.35
N ASP A 159 10.68 -6.85 18.40
CA ASP A 159 10.00 -8.15 18.29
C ASP A 159 8.52 -8.03 17.92
N HIS A 160 7.95 -6.82 17.98
CA HIS A 160 6.52 -6.59 17.77
C HIS A 160 6.10 -6.49 16.29
N ILE A 161 7.06 -6.52 15.36
CA ILE A 161 6.76 -6.37 13.93
C ILE A 161 6.55 -7.72 13.26
N GLN A 162 5.32 -7.95 12.78
CA GLN A 162 5.00 -9.09 11.94
C GLN A 162 5.27 -8.74 10.48
N ALA A 163 6.32 -9.39 9.93
CA ALA A 163 6.68 -9.28 8.53
C ALA A 163 6.53 -10.65 7.85
N LYS A 164 5.82 -10.69 6.71
CA LYS A 164 5.68 -11.89 5.88
C LYS A 164 6.75 -11.91 4.82
N ILE A 165 7.75 -12.77 5.00
CA ILE A 165 8.84 -12.97 4.03
C ILE A 165 8.35 -13.80 2.84
N LEU A 166 8.74 -13.37 1.64
CA LEU A 166 8.37 -14.03 0.40
C LEU A 166 9.45 -15.01 -0.02
N GLY A 167 9.16 -16.30 0.14
CA GLY A 167 10.06 -17.37 -0.27
C GLY A 167 11.36 -17.46 0.54
N ASN A 168 12.22 -18.39 0.14
CA ASN A 168 13.52 -18.64 0.78
C ASN A 168 14.71 -18.23 -0.12
N ALA A 169 14.45 -17.82 -1.36
CA ALA A 169 15.48 -17.41 -2.30
C ALA A 169 15.76 -15.90 -2.17
N PRO A 170 17.02 -15.48 -2.23
CA PRO A 170 17.36 -14.07 -2.28
C PRO A 170 16.95 -13.48 -3.64
N TYR A 171 16.32 -12.30 -3.62
CA TYR A 171 15.84 -11.59 -4.80
C TYR A 171 16.96 -10.80 -5.51
N GLY A 172 18.03 -10.49 -4.79
CA GLY A 172 19.15 -9.75 -5.33
C GLY A 172 20.42 -9.96 -4.54
N ILE A 173 21.55 -9.76 -5.21
CA ILE A 173 22.87 -9.83 -4.59
C ILE A 173 23.62 -8.56 -4.94
N TYR A 174 24.11 -7.88 -3.91
CA TYR A 174 25.04 -6.78 -4.04
C TYR A 174 26.41 -7.19 -3.53
N LYS A 175 27.44 -7.06 -4.36
CA LYS A 175 28.82 -7.40 -4.01
C LYS A 175 29.62 -6.11 -3.99
N TYR A 176 30.24 -5.79 -2.86
CA TYR A 176 31.16 -4.67 -2.77
C TYR A 176 32.47 -5.08 -2.12
N LYS A 177 33.55 -4.43 -2.51
CA LYS A 177 34.87 -4.62 -1.93
C LYS A 177 35.11 -3.52 -0.91
N PHE A 178 35.69 -3.86 0.24
CA PHE A 178 36.06 -2.82 1.21
C PHE A 178 37.14 -1.90 0.61
N PRO A 179 37.16 -0.61 0.99
CA PRO A 179 38.24 0.30 0.64
C PRO A 179 39.60 -0.30 1.05
N ARG A 180 40.66 0.04 0.31
CA ARG A 180 42.01 -0.55 0.51
C ARG A 180 42.52 -0.44 1.96
N ALA A 181 42.04 0.54 2.72
CA ALA A 181 42.38 0.77 4.13
C ALA A 181 41.94 -0.34 5.11
N ILE A 182 40.93 -1.14 4.78
CA ILE A 182 40.38 -2.21 5.66
C ILE A 182 40.57 -3.59 5.03
N ARG A 183 41.17 -3.66 3.83
CA ARG A 183 41.34 -4.90 3.08
C ARG A 183 42.44 -5.75 3.71
N THR A 184 42.04 -6.83 4.37
CA THR A 184 42.90 -7.93 4.84
C THR A 184 42.74 -9.14 3.90
N GLU A 185 43.71 -10.05 3.86
CA GLU A 185 43.65 -11.27 3.02
C GLU A 185 42.39 -12.11 3.34
N ASP A 186 41.94 -12.06 4.60
CA ASP A 186 40.72 -12.71 5.09
C ASP A 186 39.42 -11.91 4.87
N ASN A 187 39.49 -10.61 4.54
CA ASN A 187 38.33 -9.72 4.37
C ASN A 187 38.47 -8.85 3.11
N VAL A 188 38.20 -9.46 1.95
CA VAL A 188 38.25 -8.81 0.63
C VAL A 188 37.01 -7.94 0.37
N GLY A 189 35.86 -8.34 0.89
CA GLY A 189 34.60 -7.65 0.66
C GLY A 189 33.39 -8.31 1.30
N ALA A 190 32.22 -7.80 0.96
CA ALA A 190 30.94 -8.27 1.46
C ALA A 190 29.97 -8.57 0.31
N LYS A 191 29.18 -9.63 0.50
CA LYS A 191 28.05 -10.00 -0.36
C LYS A 191 26.78 -9.85 0.46
N VAL A 192 25.93 -8.92 0.04
CA VAL A 192 24.64 -8.64 0.64
C VAL A 192 23.58 -9.34 -0.18
N PHE A 193 22.76 -10.15 0.48
CA PHE A 193 21.64 -10.87 -0.13
C PHE A 193 20.34 -10.21 0.32
N PHE A 194 19.50 -9.81 -0.64
CA PHE A 194 18.25 -9.13 -0.37
C PHE A 194 17.09 -10.11 -0.30
N PHE A 195 16.32 -10.04 0.78
CA PHE A 195 15.05 -10.73 0.93
C PHE A 195 13.91 -9.72 0.92
N LYS A 196 12.78 -10.09 0.29
CA LYS A 196 11.58 -9.25 0.24
C LYS A 196 10.63 -9.70 1.35
N ALA A 197 10.11 -8.75 2.11
CA ALA A 197 9.08 -8.99 3.11
C ALA A 197 7.99 -7.94 3.02
N PHE A 198 6.77 -8.34 3.33
CA PHE A 198 5.63 -7.44 3.48
C PHE A 198 5.35 -7.19 4.95
N LEU A 199 5.18 -5.92 5.28
CA LEU A 199 4.71 -5.52 6.59
C LEU A 199 3.23 -5.89 6.74
N GLN A 200 2.90 -6.69 7.76
CA GLN A 200 1.51 -7.02 8.11
C GLN A 200 1.02 -6.19 9.30
N SER A 201 1.90 -5.82 10.23
CA SER A 201 1.54 -5.00 11.40
C SER A 201 1.25 -3.54 11.00
N ASN A 202 0.17 -2.99 11.58
CA ASN A 202 -0.22 -1.59 11.37
C ASN A 202 0.45 -0.60 12.33
N ASP A 203 0.97 -1.09 13.45
CA ASP A 203 1.38 -0.23 14.56
C ASP A 203 2.89 -0.19 14.71
N PHE A 204 3.47 0.95 14.35
CA PHE A 204 4.81 1.33 14.75
C PHE A 204 4.72 2.07 16.08
N THR A 205 4.94 1.37 17.19
CA THR A 205 5.24 2.04 18.45
C THR A 205 6.68 2.55 18.35
N GLN A 206 6.85 3.87 18.22
CA GLN A 206 8.15 4.55 18.13
C GLN A 206 9.09 4.26 19.32
N THR A 207 8.56 3.66 20.39
CA THR A 207 9.22 3.47 21.68
C THR A 207 10.33 2.41 21.68
N GLU A 208 10.45 1.56 20.65
CA GLU A 208 11.39 0.43 20.63
C GLU A 208 12.46 0.47 19.52
N LEU A 209 12.49 1.54 18.73
CA LEU A 209 13.33 1.61 17.54
C LEU A 209 14.76 2.03 17.90
N LYS A 210 15.71 1.10 17.74
CA LYS A 210 17.13 1.27 18.11
C LYS A 210 17.93 2.13 17.12
N ALA A 211 17.37 2.48 15.96
CA ALA A 211 18.04 3.24 14.91
C ALA A 211 17.08 4.18 14.17
N ASP A 212 17.62 5.27 13.61
CA ASP A 212 16.86 6.16 12.73
C ASP A 212 16.36 5.38 11.50
N TYR A 213 15.05 5.40 11.30
CA TYR A 213 14.38 4.73 10.21
C TYR A 213 13.63 5.72 9.33
N LEU A 214 13.48 5.37 8.05
CA LEU A 214 12.88 6.22 7.05
C LEU A 214 12.03 5.35 6.11
N TRP A 215 10.80 5.79 5.88
CA TRP A 215 9.90 5.19 4.91
C TRP A 215 9.95 6.00 3.62
N VAL A 216 10.33 5.32 2.53
CA VAL A 216 10.71 5.98 1.28
C VAL A 216 10.01 5.33 0.10
N THR A 217 9.54 6.15 -0.83
CA THR A 217 9.05 5.67 -2.13
C THR A 217 10.18 5.34 -3.09
N LYS A 218 9.89 4.57 -4.14
CA LYS A 218 10.88 4.26 -5.19
C LYS A 218 11.52 5.50 -5.82
N ASN A 219 10.74 6.57 -5.99
CA ASN A 219 11.23 7.83 -6.56
C ASN A 219 12.22 8.55 -5.64
N GLU A 220 11.94 8.58 -4.34
CA GLU A 220 12.78 9.23 -3.33
C GLU A 220 14.00 8.36 -2.95
N LEU A 221 14.02 7.08 -3.33
CA LEU A 221 15.13 6.16 -3.06
C LEU A 221 16.46 6.64 -3.69
N GLY A 222 16.35 7.38 -4.80
CA GLY A 222 17.43 8.06 -5.52
C GLY A 222 18.33 8.92 -4.65
N ASP A 223 17.71 9.65 -3.73
CA ASP A 223 18.40 10.69 -2.96
C ASP A 223 19.24 10.10 -1.82
N TYR A 224 18.92 8.89 -1.37
CA TYR A 224 19.50 8.27 -0.19
C TYR A 224 20.55 7.20 -0.49
N LEU A 225 20.34 6.42 -1.56
CA LEU A 225 21.18 5.28 -1.86
C LEU A 225 22.27 5.64 -2.87
N LYS A 226 23.46 5.04 -2.70
CA LYS A 226 24.52 5.12 -3.71
C LYS A 226 24.02 4.55 -5.05
N PRO A 227 24.40 5.15 -6.19
CA PRO A 227 23.84 4.79 -7.51
C PRO A 227 24.07 3.32 -7.90
N GLU A 228 25.22 2.73 -7.54
CA GLU A 228 25.49 1.30 -7.82
C GLU A 228 24.59 0.37 -7.01
N TYR A 229 24.30 0.75 -5.77
CA TYR A 229 23.44 0.00 -4.88
C TYR A 229 21.97 0.13 -5.32
N LEU A 230 21.55 1.34 -5.65
CA LEU A 230 20.21 1.64 -6.18
C LEU A 230 19.89 0.87 -7.46
N LYS A 231 20.84 0.74 -8.40
CA LYS A 231 20.65 -0.07 -9.62
C LYS A 231 20.34 -1.54 -9.31
N LYS A 232 20.91 -2.10 -8.24
CA LYS A 232 20.61 -3.47 -7.82
C LYS A 232 19.26 -3.58 -7.12
N VAL A 233 18.93 -2.58 -6.29
CA VAL A 233 17.66 -2.52 -5.57
C VAL A 233 16.50 -2.36 -6.55
N ASN A 234 16.57 -1.42 -7.50
CA ASN A 234 15.54 -1.20 -8.51
C ASN A 234 15.29 -2.41 -9.43
N ARG A 235 16.23 -3.35 -9.54
CA ARG A 235 16.05 -4.53 -10.40
C ARG A 235 15.06 -5.56 -9.83
N PHE A 236 14.88 -5.61 -8.51
CA PHE A 236 13.95 -6.55 -7.87
C PHE A 236 12.71 -5.87 -7.28
N LEU A 237 12.67 -4.53 -7.28
CA LEU A 237 11.48 -3.77 -6.94
C LEU A 237 10.56 -3.70 -8.15
N LEU A 238 9.31 -4.10 -7.95
CA LEU A 238 8.23 -3.91 -8.90
C LEU A 238 7.49 -2.64 -8.47
N ASP A 239 7.22 -1.75 -9.44
CA ASP A 239 6.16 -0.74 -9.33
C ASP A 239 4.84 -1.42 -9.70
#